data_AF-A0A0X1KI81-F1
#
_entry.id   AF-A0A0X1KI81-F1
#
_cell.length_a   1.000
_cell.length_b   1.000
_cell.length_c   1.000
_cell.angle_alpha   90.00
_cell.angle_beta   90.00
_cell.angle_gamma   90.00
#
_symmetry.space_group_name_H-M   'P 1'
#
loop_
_entity.id
_entity.type
_entity.pdbx_description
1 polymer ?
#
loop_
_entity_poly.entity_id
_entity_poly.type
_entity_poly.pdbx_seq_one_letter_code
_entity_poly.pdbx_strand_id
1 'polypeptide(L)'
;MGELDLEVPIERLNDIMTPITRADLYLKWVFYNDIRGTASLRIVVPEDLIEEVLFMMAKAYGGPLEVSVIRDEGRMLVGQAFLNSVHVNAKSYPVVVLMDYSSEHGPYVPVRVAVITKGDIPEGDIEMILSLYFKDFKLMNSHMRGTVERNSLTKIIMIPSS
;
A
#
# COMPACT_ATOMS: atom_id res chain seq x y z
N MET A 1 2.83 -4.28 16.66
CA MET A 1 3.81 -3.71 15.70
C MET A 1 3.66 -4.47 14.41
N GLY A 2 3.76 -3.80 13.28
CA GLY A 2 3.78 -4.42 11.97
C GLY A 2 5.18 -4.42 11.36
N GLU A 3 5.41 -5.30 10.40
CA GLU A 3 6.62 -5.32 9.58
C GLU A 3 6.24 -5.15 8.10
N LEU A 4 7.04 -4.37 7.37
CA LEU A 4 6.92 -4.20 5.93
C LEU A 4 8.11 -4.86 5.25
N ASP A 5 7.80 -5.82 4.37
CA ASP A 5 8.76 -6.56 3.57
C ASP A 5 8.65 -6.17 2.11
N LEU A 6 9.78 -5.83 1.48
CA LEU A 6 9.80 -5.42 0.09
C LEU A 6 11.15 -5.68 -0.55
N GLU A 7 11.15 -5.74 -1.88
CA GLU A 7 12.35 -5.81 -2.70
C GLU A 7 12.33 -4.67 -3.72
N VAL A 8 13.44 -3.94 -3.84
CA VAL A 8 13.59 -2.82 -4.77
C VAL A 8 14.89 -2.94 -5.56
N PRO A 9 14.97 -2.39 -6.78
CA PRO A 9 16.24 -2.23 -7.48
C PRO A 9 17.22 -1.39 -6.64
N ILE A 10 18.51 -1.75 -6.63
CA ILE A 10 19.54 -1.08 -5.82
C ILE A 10 19.62 0.41 -6.18
N GLU A 11 19.49 0.77 -7.45
CA GLU A 11 19.51 2.16 -7.92
C GLU A 11 18.35 2.99 -7.37
N ARG A 12 17.28 2.35 -6.89
CA ARG A 12 16.08 2.97 -6.32
C ARG A 12 16.00 2.83 -4.80
N LEU A 13 16.96 2.17 -4.16
CA LEU A 13 16.97 1.94 -2.71
C LEU A 13 16.82 3.23 -1.91
N ASN A 14 17.49 4.30 -2.35
CA ASN A 14 17.45 5.60 -1.67
C ASN A 14 16.07 6.27 -1.71
N ASP A 15 15.23 5.97 -2.72
CA ASP A 15 13.86 6.46 -2.82
C ASP A 15 13.00 5.93 -1.66
N ILE A 16 13.34 4.76 -1.14
CA ILE A 16 12.70 4.11 0.01
C ILE A 16 13.40 4.43 1.32
N MET A 17 14.73 4.36 1.37
CA MET A 17 15.49 4.56 2.61
C MET A 17 15.37 5.98 3.16
N THR A 18 15.38 7.00 2.29
CA THR A 18 15.27 8.40 2.71
C THR A 18 14.01 8.70 3.54
N PRO A 19 12.79 8.36 3.09
CA PRO A 19 11.59 8.61 3.89
C PRO A 19 11.53 7.75 5.16
N ILE A 20 12.03 6.51 5.14
CA ILE A 20 12.09 5.64 6.33
C ILE A 20 12.97 6.28 7.41
N THR A 21 14.18 6.71 7.07
CA THR A 21 15.10 7.36 8.02
C THR A 21 14.54 8.68 8.53
N ARG A 22 13.86 9.47 7.70
CA ARG A 22 13.22 10.74 8.12
C ARG A 22 12.04 10.55 9.05
N ALA A 23 11.37 9.40 8.97
CA ALA A 23 10.27 9.03 9.85
C ALA A 23 10.74 8.30 11.13
N ASP A 24 12.05 8.26 11.38
CA ASP A 24 12.68 7.54 12.49
C ASP A 24 12.24 6.06 12.59
N LEU A 25 11.93 5.45 11.44
CA LEU A 25 11.51 4.05 11.37
C LEU A 25 12.71 3.12 11.44
N TYR A 26 12.53 2.00 12.13
CA TYR A 26 13.59 1.02 12.35
C TYR A 26 13.66 0.01 11.21
N LEU A 27 14.87 -0.17 10.68
CA LEU A 27 15.17 -1.19 9.69
C LEU A 27 15.63 -2.47 10.39
N LYS A 28 14.87 -3.55 10.26
CA LYS A 28 15.20 -4.84 10.90
C LYS A 28 16.34 -5.54 10.19
N TRP A 29 16.31 -5.58 8.86
CA TRP A 29 17.40 -6.10 8.04
C TRP A 29 17.32 -5.55 6.61
N VAL A 30 18.47 -5.60 5.94
CA VAL A 30 18.61 -5.38 4.49
C VAL A 30 19.49 -6.49 3.94
N PHE A 31 19.06 -7.08 2.83
CA PHE A 31 19.82 -8.08 2.11
C PHE A 31 20.04 -7.61 0.68
N TYR A 32 21.30 -7.60 0.24
CA TYR A 32 21.66 -7.26 -1.14
C TYR A 32 21.73 -8.52 -1.98
N ASN A 33 21.02 -8.52 -3.11
CA ASN A 33 21.04 -9.58 -4.09
C ASN A 33 21.78 -9.10 -5.34
N ASP A 34 23.10 -9.32 -5.35
CA ASP A 34 23.98 -8.88 -6.44
C ASP A 34 23.61 -9.52 -7.80
N ILE A 35 23.00 -10.72 -7.78
CA ILE A 35 22.61 -11.43 -9.01
C ILE A 35 21.42 -10.72 -9.68
N ARG A 36 20.47 -10.23 -8.89
CA ARG A 36 19.28 -9.54 -9.40
C ARG A 36 19.44 -8.02 -9.47
N GLY A 37 20.47 -7.48 -8.84
CA GLY A 37 20.65 -6.04 -8.68
C GLY A 37 19.58 -5.42 -7.76
N THR A 38 19.09 -6.18 -6.78
CA THR A 38 18.01 -5.75 -5.88
C THR A 38 18.46 -5.75 -4.41
N ALA A 39 17.73 -5.00 -3.59
CA ALA A 39 17.83 -4.99 -2.15
C ALA A 39 16.48 -5.39 -1.56
N SER A 40 16.48 -6.42 -0.73
CA SER A 40 15.33 -6.82 0.08
C SER A 40 15.43 -6.13 1.45
N LEU A 41 14.34 -5.56 1.94
CA LEU A 41 14.29 -4.82 3.18
C LEU A 41 13.16 -5.33 4.07
N ARG A 42 13.39 -5.27 5.38
CA ARG A 42 12.33 -5.39 6.38
C ARG A 42 12.32 -4.19 7.32
N ILE A 43 11.19 -3.51 7.40
CA ILE A 43 11.01 -2.28 8.17
C ILE A 43 10.02 -2.56 9.30
N VAL A 44 10.33 -2.13 10.52
CA VAL A 44 9.41 -2.22 11.67
C VAL A 44 8.63 -0.93 11.76
N VAL A 45 7.30 -1.04 11.81
CA VAL A 45 6.38 0.09 11.78
C VAL A 45 5.36 -0.03 12.92
N PRO A 46 5.05 1.06 13.65
CA PRO A 46 3.91 1.09 14.54
C PRO A 46 2.61 0.74 13.79
N GLU A 47 1.77 -0.10 14.37
CA GLU A 47 0.61 -0.67 13.67
C GLU A 47 -0.34 0.41 13.13
N ASP A 48 -0.54 1.46 13.93
CA ASP A 48 -1.38 2.61 13.64
C ASP A 48 -0.83 3.53 12.53
N LEU A 49 0.45 3.37 12.16
CA LEU A 49 1.14 4.15 11.13
C LEU A 49 1.35 3.39 9.81
N ILE A 50 1.00 2.10 9.71
CA ILE A 50 1.25 1.29 8.50
C ILE A 50 0.71 1.97 7.24
N GLU A 51 -0.54 2.44 7.27
CA GLU A 51 -1.18 3.05 6.11
C GLU A 51 -0.50 4.37 5.68
N GLU A 52 -0.06 5.17 6.65
CA GLU A 52 0.67 6.42 6.41
C GLU A 52 2.07 6.16 5.84
N VAL A 53 2.77 5.17 6.39
CA VAL A 53 4.11 4.77 5.93
C VAL A 53 4.06 4.20 4.52
N LEU A 54 3.08 3.34 4.21
CA LEU A 54 2.87 2.85 2.85
C LEU A 54 2.60 4.00 1.89
N PHE A 55 1.73 4.95 2.26
CA PHE A 55 1.45 6.10 1.40
C PHE A 55 2.69 7.00 1.19
N MET A 56 3.47 7.24 2.24
CA MET A 56 4.75 7.94 2.16
C MET A 56 5.71 7.25 1.20
N MET A 57 5.82 5.91 1.25
CA MET A 57 6.64 5.12 0.33
C MET A 57 6.13 5.21 -1.10
N ALA A 58 4.81 5.11 -1.35
CA ALA A 58 4.24 5.28 -2.69
C ALA A 58 4.59 6.65 -3.29
N LYS A 59 4.50 7.71 -2.47
CA LYS A 59 4.83 9.07 -2.88
C LYS A 59 6.31 9.23 -3.24
N ALA A 60 7.21 8.63 -2.45
CA ALA A 60 8.64 8.75 -2.68
C ALA A 60 9.12 7.87 -3.85
N TYR A 61 8.59 6.64 -3.96
CA TYR A 61 8.97 5.70 -4.99
C TYR A 61 8.32 5.98 -6.35
N GLY A 62 7.13 6.61 -6.40
CA GLY A 62 6.57 7.13 -7.65
C GLY A 62 6.35 6.09 -8.78
N GLY A 63 6.28 4.80 -8.45
CA GLY A 63 6.12 3.71 -9.40
C GLY A 63 5.59 2.43 -8.75
N PRO A 64 5.44 1.34 -9.52
CA PRO A 64 4.90 0.09 -9.01
C PRO A 64 5.86 -0.57 -8.00
N LEU A 65 5.37 -0.83 -6.79
CA LEU A 65 6.11 -1.55 -5.75
C LEU A 65 5.16 -2.41 -4.93
N GLU A 66 5.52 -3.68 -4.76
CA GLU A 66 4.80 -4.60 -3.89
C GLU A 66 5.45 -4.64 -2.51
N VAL A 67 4.63 -4.60 -1.47
CA VAL A 67 5.05 -4.65 -0.07
C VAL A 67 4.20 -5.68 0.65
N SER A 68 4.85 -6.66 1.26
CA SER A 68 4.20 -7.57 2.20
C SER A 68 4.07 -6.90 3.56
N VAL A 69 2.87 -6.94 4.15
CA VAL A 69 2.56 -6.39 5.46
C VAL A 69 2.36 -7.55 6.42
N ILE A 70 3.26 -7.67 7.39
CA ILE A 70 3.27 -8.74 8.38
C ILE A 70 2.75 -8.16 9.70
N ARG A 71 1.66 -8.72 10.24
CA ARG A 71 1.08 -8.33 11.53
C ARG A 71 1.12 -9.50 12.50
N ASP A 72 1.53 -9.24 13.73
CA ASP A 72 1.82 -10.30 14.73
C ASP A 72 0.65 -10.58 15.69
N GLU A 73 -0.58 -10.19 15.34
CA GLU A 73 -1.76 -10.46 16.16
C GLU A 73 -2.42 -11.76 15.73
N GLY A 74 -2.92 -12.56 16.69
CA GLY A 74 -3.39 -13.97 16.58
C GLY A 74 -4.45 -14.33 15.52
N ARG A 75 -4.70 -13.46 14.55
CA ARG A 75 -5.33 -13.72 13.27
C ARG A 75 -4.26 -13.41 12.23
N MET A 76 -3.60 -14.42 11.64
CA MET A 76 -2.62 -14.21 10.58
C MET A 76 -3.26 -13.44 9.42
N LEU A 77 -3.17 -12.11 9.48
CA LEU A 77 -3.51 -11.22 8.40
C LEU A 77 -2.21 -10.90 7.69
N VAL A 78 -1.87 -11.71 6.69
CA VAL A 78 -0.89 -11.29 5.70
C VAL A 78 -1.57 -10.20 4.90
N GLY A 79 -1.02 -8.99 4.94
CA GLY A 79 -1.43 -7.93 4.04
C GLY A 79 -0.51 -7.90 2.83
N GLN A 80 -1.06 -7.60 1.65
CA GLN A 80 -0.26 -7.18 0.50
C GLN A 80 -0.64 -5.75 0.14
N ALA A 81 0.35 -4.88 0.05
CA ALA A 81 0.20 -3.51 -0.38
C ALA A 81 0.85 -3.33 -1.76
N PHE A 82 0.08 -2.81 -2.70
CA PHE A 82 0.54 -2.40 -4.01
C PHE A 82 0.61 -0.88 -4.04
N LEU A 83 1.84 -0.38 -4.08
CA LEU A 83 2.16 1.03 -4.21
C LEU A 83 2.23 1.35 -5.69
N ASN A 84 1.58 2.43 -6.11
CA ASN A 84 1.62 2.87 -7.50
C ASN A 84 1.52 4.39 -7.59
N SER A 85 1.77 4.90 -8.79
CA SER A 85 1.61 6.28 -9.17
C SER A 85 0.72 6.36 -10.40
N VAL A 86 -0.47 6.94 -10.24
CA VAL A 86 -1.44 7.06 -11.32
C VAL A 86 -1.42 8.45 -11.88
N HIS A 87 -1.36 8.53 -13.21
CA HIS A 87 -1.20 9.78 -13.94
C HIS A 87 -2.53 10.18 -14.56
N VAL A 88 -3.07 11.31 -14.13
CA VAL A 88 -4.35 11.86 -14.59
C VAL A 88 -4.17 13.34 -14.90
N ASN A 89 -4.53 13.76 -16.13
CA ASN A 89 -4.50 15.17 -16.53
C ASN A 89 -3.16 15.89 -16.19
N ALA A 90 -2.03 15.25 -16.50
CA ALA A 90 -0.67 15.71 -16.20
C ALA A 90 -0.29 15.83 -14.70
N LYS A 91 -1.16 15.37 -13.78
CA LYS A 91 -0.86 15.20 -12.36
C LYS A 91 -0.58 13.73 -12.06
N SER A 92 0.31 13.51 -11.11
CA SER A 92 0.68 12.19 -10.61
C SER A 92 0.17 12.02 -9.19
N TYR A 93 -0.55 10.94 -8.93
CA TYR A 93 -1.20 10.67 -7.66
C TYR A 93 -0.67 9.34 -7.09
N PRO A 94 -0.07 9.36 -5.88
CA PRO A 94 0.32 8.13 -5.21
C PRO A 94 -0.92 7.38 -4.76
N VAL A 95 -0.96 6.08 -5.04
CA VAL A 95 -2.06 5.19 -4.69
C VAL A 95 -1.48 3.98 -3.99
N VAL A 96 -2.10 3.60 -2.87
CA VAL A 96 -1.82 2.34 -2.17
C VAL A 96 -3.06 1.50 -2.24
N VAL A 97 -2.94 0.27 -2.72
CA VAL A 97 -3.97 -0.76 -2.57
C VAL A 97 -3.49 -1.75 -1.54
N LEU A 98 -4.08 -1.71 -0.35
CA LEU A 98 -3.82 -2.64 0.74
C LEU A 98 -4.90 -3.72 0.76
N MET A 99 -4.49 -4.97 0.62
CA MET A 99 -5.35 -6.14 0.68
C MET A 99 -5.01 -6.95 1.93
N ASP A 100 -5.99 -7.18 2.79
CA ASP A 100 -5.82 -8.03 3.97
C ASP A 100 -6.46 -9.41 3.70
N TYR A 101 -5.74 -10.48 4.00
CA TYR A 101 -6.18 -11.86 3.82
C TYR A 101 -6.40 -12.53 5.18
N SER A 102 -7.44 -13.36 5.33
CA SER A 102 -7.66 -14.14 6.55
C SER A 102 -7.34 -15.61 6.31
N SER A 103 -6.66 -16.24 7.26
CA SER A 103 -6.46 -17.69 7.25
C SER A 103 -7.76 -18.50 7.18
N GLU A 104 -8.87 -17.95 7.71
CA GLU A 104 -10.20 -18.59 7.68
C GLU A 104 -10.84 -18.58 6.29
N HIS A 105 -10.51 -17.60 5.44
CA HIS A 105 -11.09 -17.43 4.10
C HIS A 105 -10.15 -17.89 2.97
N GLY A 106 -8.96 -18.40 3.34
CA GLY A 106 -7.92 -18.84 2.42
C GLY A 106 -7.03 -17.70 1.89
N PRO A 107 -5.87 -18.03 1.29
CA PRO A 107 -4.85 -17.03 0.94
C PRO A 107 -5.14 -16.26 -0.35
N TYR A 108 -6.25 -16.56 -1.04
CA TYR A 108 -6.49 -16.05 -2.40
C TYR A 108 -7.60 -14.99 -2.47
N VAL A 109 -8.43 -14.88 -1.43
CA VAL A 109 -9.54 -13.92 -1.40
C VAL A 109 -9.31 -12.94 -0.26
N PRO A 110 -9.07 -11.64 -0.54
CA PRO A 110 -8.92 -10.66 0.51
C PRO A 110 -10.22 -10.50 1.27
N VAL A 111 -10.15 -10.36 2.60
CA VAL A 111 -11.30 -10.05 3.45
C VAL A 111 -11.55 -8.55 3.54
N ARG A 112 -10.54 -7.75 3.19
CA ARG A 112 -10.61 -6.29 3.14
C ARG A 112 -9.67 -5.79 2.05
N VAL A 113 -10.16 -4.84 1.26
CA VAL A 113 -9.35 -4.07 0.31
C VAL A 113 -9.50 -2.59 0.67
N ALA A 114 -8.39 -1.91 0.92
CA ALA A 114 -8.34 -0.49 1.21
C ALA A 114 -7.52 0.22 0.13
N VAL A 115 -8.10 1.26 -0.46
CA VAL A 115 -7.42 2.15 -1.39
C VAL A 115 -7.09 3.43 -0.64
N ILE A 116 -5.82 3.78 -0.56
CA ILE A 116 -5.34 4.98 0.13
C ILE A 116 -4.72 5.89 -0.92
N THR A 117 -5.14 7.14 -0.92
CA THR A 117 -4.64 8.16 -1.84
C THR A 117 -4.62 9.53 -1.17
N LYS A 118 -4.16 10.56 -1.88
CA LYS A 118 -4.13 11.93 -1.35
C LYS A 118 -5.55 12.48 -1.13
N GLY A 119 -5.75 13.23 -0.06
CA GLY A 119 -7.04 13.77 0.39
C GLY A 119 -7.75 14.71 -0.58
N ASP A 120 -7.00 15.33 -1.50
CA ASP A 120 -7.49 16.36 -2.42
C ASP A 120 -7.81 15.82 -3.83
N ILE A 121 -7.87 14.50 -4.00
CA ILE A 121 -8.22 13.90 -5.29
C ILE A 121 -9.74 13.93 -5.49
N PRO A 122 -10.24 14.49 -6.61
CA PRO A 122 -11.66 14.42 -6.96
C PRO A 122 -12.15 12.97 -7.04
N GLU A 123 -13.35 12.67 -6.53
CA GLU A 123 -13.93 11.31 -6.55
C GLU A 123 -13.94 10.67 -7.96
N GLY A 124 -14.18 11.47 -9.01
CA GLY A 124 -14.15 10.97 -10.40
C GLY A 124 -12.77 10.47 -10.85
N ASP A 125 -11.68 11.10 -10.36
CA ASP A 125 -10.31 10.67 -10.65
C ASP A 125 -10.00 9.36 -9.90
N ILE A 126 -10.52 9.20 -8.67
CA ILE A 126 -10.42 7.97 -7.88
C ILE A 126 -11.15 6.81 -8.59
N GLU A 127 -12.37 7.06 -9.07
CA GLU A 127 -13.16 6.09 -9.84
C GLU A 127 -12.42 5.64 -11.10
N MET A 128 -11.82 6.60 -11.82
CA MET A 128 -11.02 6.32 -13.01
C MET A 128 -9.77 5.51 -12.68
N ILE A 129 -9.01 5.90 -11.64
CA ILE A 129 -7.86 5.14 -11.11
C ILE A 129 -8.26 3.69 -10.87
N LEU A 130 -9.35 3.47 -10.13
CA LEU A 130 -9.76 2.13 -9.76
C LEU A 130 -10.25 1.34 -10.98
N SER A 131 -10.96 1.97 -11.92
CA SER A 131 -11.41 1.29 -13.15
C SER A 131 -10.25 0.89 -14.08
N LEU A 132 -9.14 1.63 -14.09
CA LEU A 132 -7.95 1.32 -14.89
C LEU A 132 -7.20 0.09 -14.39
N TYR A 133 -7.13 -0.12 -13.07
CA TYR A 133 -6.43 -1.25 -12.47
C TYR A 133 -7.36 -2.43 -12.17
N PHE A 134 -8.65 -2.17 -11.98
CA PHE A 134 -9.69 -3.17 -11.71
C PHE A 134 -10.80 -2.97 -12.75
N LYS A 135 -10.72 -3.68 -13.88
CA LYS A 135 -11.54 -3.51 -15.10
C LYS A 135 -13.06 -3.38 -14.92
N ASP A 136 -13.62 -3.81 -13.79
CA ASP A 136 -15.07 -3.77 -13.49
C ASP A 136 -15.41 -2.94 -12.24
N PHE A 137 -14.53 -2.03 -11.84
CA PHE A 137 -14.71 -1.24 -10.63
C PHE A 137 -15.71 -0.09 -10.82
N LYS A 138 -16.84 -0.17 -10.12
CA LYS A 138 -17.74 0.96 -9.88
C LYS A 138 -17.79 1.17 -8.38
N LEU A 139 -17.46 2.37 -7.88
CA LEU A 139 -17.63 2.69 -6.45
C LEU A 139 -19.07 2.34 -6.01
N MET A 140 -20.07 2.44 -6.90
CA MET A 140 -21.49 2.17 -6.60
C MET A 140 -21.78 0.72 -6.20
N ASN A 141 -20.91 -0.22 -6.57
CA ASN A 141 -21.10 -1.65 -6.33
C ASN A 141 -20.38 -2.17 -5.08
N SER A 142 -19.58 -1.35 -4.38
CA SER A 142 -18.91 -1.78 -3.15
C SER A 142 -19.88 -1.71 -1.96
N HIS A 143 -20.27 -2.87 -1.43
CA HIS A 143 -21.05 -2.96 -0.20
C HIS A 143 -20.22 -2.39 0.97
N MET A 144 -20.73 -1.29 1.54
CA MET A 144 -20.09 -0.42 2.54
C MET A 144 -18.90 0.40 2.03
N ARG A 145 -19.21 1.52 1.34
CA ARG A 145 -18.25 2.64 1.22
C ARG A 145 -18.08 3.30 2.59
N GLY A 146 -16.87 3.29 3.11
CA GLY A 146 -16.45 4.21 4.16
C GLY A 146 -15.29 5.04 3.64
N THR A 147 -15.52 6.30 3.30
CA THR A 147 -14.45 7.28 3.13
C THR A 147 -13.99 7.69 4.52
N VAL A 148 -12.79 7.28 4.92
CA VAL A 148 -12.18 7.76 6.16
C VAL A 148 -11.12 8.78 5.78
N GLU A 149 -11.43 10.05 6.00
CA GLU A 149 -10.44 11.12 5.89
C GLU A 149 -9.60 11.14 7.17
N ARG A 150 -8.30 10.89 7.04
CA ARG A 150 -7.36 10.97 8.15
C ARG A 150 -6.09 11.64 7.64
N ASN A 151 -5.68 12.74 8.26
CA ASN A 151 -4.41 13.42 8.01
C ASN A 151 -4.05 13.59 6.51
N SER A 152 -4.87 14.32 5.75
CA SER A 152 -4.63 14.59 4.31
C SER A 152 -4.65 13.35 3.38
N LEU A 153 -5.13 12.20 3.87
CA LEU A 153 -5.33 10.98 3.09
C LEU A 153 -6.81 10.68 2.91
N THR A 154 -7.17 10.25 1.72
CA THR A 154 -8.46 9.63 1.41
C THR A 154 -8.28 8.12 1.44
N LYS A 155 -9.05 7.44 2.29
CA LYS A 155 -9.08 5.98 2.38
C LYS A 155 -10.46 5.45 2.03
N ILE A 156 -10.51 4.51 1.09
CA ILE A 156 -11.73 3.86 0.63
C ILE A 156 -11.63 2.39 1.00
N ILE A 157 -12.52 1.93 1.86
CA ILE A 157 -12.55 0.54 2.33
C ILE A 157 -13.62 -0.24 1.56
N MET A 158 -13.28 -1.48 1.21
CA MET A 158 -14.14 -2.40 0.51
C MET A 158 -14.04 -3.77 1.17
N ILE A 159 -15.19 -4.42 1.35
CA ILE A 159 -15.29 -5.77 1.92
C ILE A 159 -15.83 -6.67 0.81
N PRO A 160 -15.03 -7.62 0.28
CA PRO A 160 -15.50 -8.55 -0.73
C PRO A 160 -16.66 -9.40 -0.19
N SER A 161 -17.71 -9.58 -0.98
CA SER A 161 -18.82 -10.47 -0.65
C SER A 161 -18.36 -11.94 -0.72
N SER A 162 -18.62 -12.69 0.35
CA SER A 162 -18.36 -14.13 0.47
C SER A 162 -19.08 -14.95 -0.60
#